data_AF-K0EWD9-F1
#
_entry.id   AF-K0EWD9-F1
#
_cell.length_a   1.000
_cell.length_b   1.000
_cell.length_c   1.000
_cell.angle_alpha   90.00
_cell.angle_beta   90.00
_cell.angle_gamma   90.00
#
_symmetry.space_group_name_H-M   'P 1'
#
loop_
_entity.id
_entity.type
_entity.pdbx_description
1 polymer ?
#
loop_
_entity_poly.entity_id
_entity_poly.type
_entity_poly.pdbx_seq_one_letter_code
_entity_poly.pdbx_strand_id
1 'polypeptide(L)'
;MVIMSIERPPLRTRLRDALSVAMKARDRQAISALRSTLGAIDNAEAVDVGEHRAGSVEGSAVGLGVAEVARRELTESDVEQIVRAEIAERRTVAAQYETHERTEQAAELRAQAEALEAQL
;
A
#
# COMPACT_ATOMS: atom_id res chain seq x y z
N MET A 1 -2.63 26.48 25.77
CA MET A 1 -2.44 25.03 26.01
C MET A 1 -3.05 24.31 24.83
N VAL A 2 -2.28 24.06 23.77
CA VAL A 2 -2.78 23.33 22.60
C VAL A 2 -2.60 21.86 22.89
N ILE A 3 -3.72 21.16 23.13
CA ILE A 3 -3.76 19.71 23.17
C ILE A 3 -3.49 19.28 21.74
N MET A 4 -2.27 18.83 21.49
CA MET A 4 -1.85 18.24 20.23
C MET A 4 -2.58 16.90 20.11
N SER A 5 -3.71 16.92 19.41
CA SER A 5 -4.38 15.69 18.96
C SER A 5 -3.33 14.84 18.26
N ILE A 6 -3.00 13.70 18.86
CA ILE A 6 -2.21 12.65 18.22
C ILE A 6 -3.08 12.01 17.14
N GLU A 7 -3.29 12.75 16.05
CA GLU A 7 -3.84 12.20 14.82
C GLU A 7 -2.87 11.13 14.31
N ARG A 8 -3.38 9.90 14.22
CA ARG A 8 -2.63 8.75 13.72
C ARG A 8 -2.10 9.11 12.33
N PRO A 9 -0.80 8.92 12.04
CA PRO A 9 -0.26 9.25 10.72
C PRO A 9 -0.99 8.44 9.63
N PRO A 10 -1.12 9.01 8.41
CA PRO A 10 -1.74 8.30 7.30
C PRO A 10 -1.15 6.91 7.09
N LEU A 11 -1.98 5.94 6.70
CA LEU A 11 -1.53 4.54 6.54
C LEU A 11 -0.29 4.40 5.63
N ARG A 12 -0.20 5.17 4.54
CA ARG A 12 0.97 5.18 3.66
C ARG A 12 2.26 5.59 4.39
N THR A 13 2.18 6.56 5.30
CA THR A 13 3.31 6.98 6.14
C THR A 13 3.68 5.87 7.13
N ARG A 14 2.69 5.25 7.79
CA ARG A 14 2.91 4.10 8.68
C ARG A 14 3.66 2.96 7.98
N LEU A 15 3.24 2.59 6.77
CA LEU A 15 3.91 1.56 5.96
C LEU A 15 5.37 1.91 5.64
N ARG A 16 5.67 3.18 5.33
CA ARG A 16 7.05 3.65 5.07
C ARG A 16 7.93 3.63 6.31
N ASP A 17 7.38 4.03 7.45
CA ASP A 17 8.07 3.99 8.73
C ASP A 17 8.34 2.55 9.15
N ALA A 18 7.35 1.67 9.01
CA ALA A 18 7.48 0.23 9.24
C ALA A 18 8.54 -0.39 8.32
N LEU A 19 8.62 0.02 7.05
CA LEU A 19 9.65 -0.46 6.13
C LEU A 19 11.05 -0.08 6.61
N SER A 20 11.20 1.16 7.11
CA SER A 20 12.46 1.62 7.69
C SER A 20 12.85 0.83 8.94
N VAL A 21 11.89 0.50 9.80
CA VAL A 21 12.10 -0.36 10.99
C VAL A 21 12.47 -1.79 10.57
N ALA A 22 11.74 -2.38 9.63
CA ALA A 22 11.99 -3.74 9.13
C ALA A 22 13.38 -3.86 8.50
N MET A 23 13.83 -2.87 7.73
CA MET A 23 15.19 -2.81 7.18
C MET A 23 16.26 -2.79 8.27
N LYS A 24 16.06 -2.01 9.35
CA LYS A 24 16.99 -1.97 10.50
C LYS A 24 17.04 -3.30 11.24
N ALA A 25 15.90 -3.95 11.42
CA ALA A 25 15.76 -5.26 12.03
C ALA A 25 16.21 -6.42 11.12
N ARG A 26 16.44 -6.15 9.83
CA ARG A 26 16.72 -7.16 8.78
C ARG A 26 15.60 -8.20 8.64
N ASP A 27 14.37 -7.80 8.92
CA ASP A 27 13.18 -8.65 8.75
C ASP A 27 12.83 -8.75 7.26
N ARG A 28 13.30 -9.83 6.62
CA ARG A 28 13.15 -10.03 5.18
C ARG A 28 11.68 -10.17 4.76
N GLN A 29 10.85 -10.78 5.60
CA GLN A 29 9.43 -10.99 5.27
C GLN A 29 8.68 -9.66 5.33
N ALA A 30 8.86 -8.88 6.41
CA ALA A 30 8.26 -7.57 6.52
C ALA A 30 8.75 -6.61 5.41
N ILE A 31 10.06 -6.60 5.10
CA ILE A 31 10.61 -5.78 4.00
C ILE A 31 9.95 -6.14 2.66
N SER A 32 9.83 -7.44 2.36
CA SER A 32 9.21 -7.92 1.11
C SER A 32 7.76 -7.46 1.01
N ALA A 33 6.98 -7.71 2.06
CA ALA A 33 5.57 -7.36 2.13
C ALA A 33 5.34 -5.85 1.96
N LEU A 34 6.04 -5.04 2.77
CA LEU A 34 5.88 -3.59 2.79
C LEU A 34 6.29 -2.93 1.46
N ARG A 35 7.36 -3.41 0.82
CA ARG A 35 7.77 -2.89 -0.51
C ARG A 35 6.75 -3.24 -1.58
N SER A 36 6.29 -4.49 -1.61
CA SER A 36 5.27 -4.94 -2.58
C SER A 36 3.99 -4.12 -2.43
N THR A 37 3.49 -3.97 -1.21
CA THR A 37 2.26 -3.22 -0.93
C THR A 37 2.39 -1.73 -1.23
N LEU A 38 3.53 -1.10 -0.89
CA LEU A 38 3.80 0.29 -1.29
C LEU A 38 3.83 0.45 -2.81
N GLY A 39 4.41 -0.52 -3.54
CA GLY A 39 4.36 -0.56 -5.00
C GLY A 39 2.94 -0.71 -5.55
N ALA A 40 2.10 -1.54 -4.93
CA ALA A 40 0.69 -1.67 -5.31
C ALA A 40 -0.09 -0.37 -5.14
N ILE A 41 0.16 0.37 -4.05
CA ILE A 41 -0.43 1.70 -3.80
C ILE A 41 0.03 2.70 -4.88
N ASP A 42 1.33 2.78 -5.14
CA ASP A 42 1.87 3.68 -6.18
C ASP A 42 1.34 3.31 -7.59
N ASN A 43 1.14 2.01 -7.88
CA ASN A 43 0.52 1.56 -9.13
C ASN A 43 -0.96 1.95 -9.23
N ALA A 44 -1.73 1.81 -8.15
CA ALA A 44 -3.15 2.19 -8.13
C ALA A 44 -3.32 3.70 -8.36
N GLU A 45 -2.46 4.52 -7.75
CA GLU A 45 -2.41 5.97 -7.98
C GLU A 45 -2.07 6.28 -9.46
N ALA A 46 -1.18 5.51 -10.08
CA ALA A 46 -0.82 5.67 -11.49
C ALA A 46 -1.96 5.28 -12.46
N VAL A 47 -2.70 4.21 -12.18
CA VAL A 47 -3.84 3.75 -13.01
C VAL A 47 -4.95 4.80 -13.03
N ASP A 48 -5.32 5.34 -11.86
CA ASP A 48 -6.36 6.38 -11.75
C ASP A 48 -6.02 7.61 -12.60
N VAL A 49 -4.77 8.10 -12.53
CA VAL A 49 -4.29 9.23 -13.34
C VAL A 49 -4.33 8.93 -14.85
N GLY A 50 -4.08 7.67 -15.24
CA GLY A 50 -4.12 7.22 -16.63
C GLY A 50 -5.54 7.22 -17.21
N GLU A 51 -6.52 6.70 -16.46
CA GLU A 51 -7.93 6.67 -16.88
C GLU A 51 -8.51 8.09 -17.01
N HIS A 52 -8.19 8.98 -16.08
CA HIS A 52 -8.61 10.39 -16.13
C HIS A 52 -8.00 11.14 -17.32
N ARG A 53 -6.74 10.84 -17.69
CA ARG A 53 -6.09 11.47 -18.86
C ARG A 53 -6.64 10.93 -20.18
N ALA A 54 -6.94 9.64 -20.27
CA ALA A 54 -7.51 9.02 -21.49
C ALA A 54 -8.92 9.56 -21.81
N GLY A 55 -9.70 9.94 -20.78
CA GLY A 55 -11.01 10.57 -20.95
C GLY A 55 -11.02 12.08 -21.27
N SER A 56 -9.88 12.78 -21.16
CA SER A 56 -9.80 14.26 -21.27
C SER A 56 -9.21 14.80 -22.59
N VAL A 57 -9.18 13.99 -23.65
CA VAL A 57 -8.41 14.32 -24.87
C VAL A 57 -9.06 15.39 -25.78
N GLU A 58 -10.29 15.86 -25.53
CA GLU A 58 -11.00 16.76 -26.47
C GLU A 58 -11.35 18.18 -25.97
N GLY A 59 -10.78 18.66 -24.87
CA GLY A 59 -11.24 19.91 -24.24
C GLY A 59 -10.18 20.92 -23.84
N SER A 60 -9.81 21.80 -24.78
CA SER A 60 -9.47 23.21 -24.54
C SER A 60 -8.20 23.58 -23.76
N ALA A 61 -7.49 24.50 -24.41
CA ALA A 61 -6.31 25.21 -23.97
C ALA A 61 -6.55 26.19 -22.80
N VAL A 62 -5.42 26.63 -22.24
CA VAL A 62 -5.18 27.86 -21.47
C VAL A 62 -5.37 27.76 -19.95
N GLY A 63 -4.26 27.90 -19.20
CA GLY A 63 -4.31 28.47 -17.85
C GLY A 63 -3.38 27.81 -16.83
N LEU A 64 -2.18 28.35 -16.71
CA LEU A 64 -1.31 28.42 -15.51
C LEU A 64 -1.95 27.89 -14.20
N GLY A 65 -1.71 26.62 -13.88
CA GLY A 65 -2.06 25.94 -12.63
C GLY A 65 -1.21 24.68 -12.40
N VAL A 66 0.05 24.72 -12.85
CA VAL A 66 0.92 23.58 -13.18
C VAL A 66 1.34 22.68 -11.98
N ALA A 67 0.85 22.89 -10.76
CA ALA A 67 1.34 22.17 -9.57
C ALA A 67 0.32 21.70 -8.51
N GLU A 68 -0.89 22.28 -8.42
CA GLU A 68 -1.73 22.08 -7.20
C GLU A 68 -2.91 21.10 -7.37
N VAL A 69 -3.27 20.67 -8.60
CA VAL A 69 -4.53 19.94 -8.87
C VAL A 69 -4.33 18.56 -9.53
N ALA A 70 -3.08 18.12 -9.75
CA ALA A 70 -2.75 16.90 -10.49
C ALA A 70 -2.66 15.60 -9.65
N ARG A 71 -3.09 15.60 -8.39
CA ARG A 71 -3.26 14.38 -7.59
C ARG A 71 -4.62 14.40 -6.89
N ARG A 72 -5.63 13.72 -7.42
CA ARG A 72 -6.57 13.08 -6.48
C ARG A 72 -5.81 11.89 -5.90
N GLU A 73 -5.05 12.16 -4.84
CA GLU A 73 -4.32 11.13 -4.09
C GLU A 73 -5.32 10.09 -3.58
N LEU A 74 -4.94 8.80 -3.62
CA LEU A 74 -5.75 7.73 -3.04
C LEU A 74 -6.18 8.12 -1.63
N THR A 75 -7.47 7.99 -1.32
CA THR A 75 -7.95 8.31 0.04
C THR A 75 -7.35 7.32 1.04
N GLU A 76 -7.36 7.65 2.32
CA GLU A 76 -6.89 6.69 3.34
C GLU A 76 -7.68 5.36 3.28
N SER A 77 -8.97 5.42 2.93
CA SER A 77 -9.81 4.23 2.72
C SER A 77 -9.40 3.41 1.49
N ASP A 78 -8.95 4.05 0.40
CA ASP A 78 -8.43 3.34 -0.76
C ASP A 78 -7.11 2.64 -0.44
N VAL A 79 -6.21 3.32 0.28
CA VAL A 79 -4.96 2.74 0.77
C VAL A 79 -5.25 1.56 1.70
N GLU A 80 -6.22 1.68 2.62
CA GLU A 80 -6.60 0.58 3.51
C GLU A 80 -7.14 -0.62 2.72
N GLN A 81 -7.99 -0.40 1.73
CA GLN A 81 -8.53 -1.46 0.88
C GLN A 81 -7.42 -2.21 0.13
N ILE A 82 -6.45 -1.49 -0.42
CA ILE A 82 -5.29 -2.10 -1.08
C ILE A 82 -4.49 -2.96 -0.09
N VAL A 83 -4.21 -2.45 1.13
CA VAL A 83 -3.48 -3.21 2.16
C VAL A 83 -4.26 -4.47 2.58
N ARG A 84 -5.58 -4.37 2.77
CA ARG A 84 -6.43 -5.52 3.11
C ARG A 84 -6.47 -6.56 1.98
N ALA A 85 -6.52 -6.13 0.72
CA ALA A 85 -6.45 -7.02 -0.43
C ALA A 85 -5.11 -7.77 -0.48
N GLU A 86 -4.00 -7.07 -0.26
CA GLU A 86 -2.65 -7.65 -0.20
C GLU A 86 -2.48 -8.67 0.95
N ILE A 87 -3.09 -8.42 2.11
CA ILE A 87 -3.14 -9.35 3.23
C ILE A 87 -3.95 -10.59 2.87
N ALA A 88 -5.14 -10.39 2.28
CA ALA A 88 -6.03 -11.48 1.90
C ALA A 88 -5.39 -12.39 0.84
N GLU A 89 -4.75 -11.82 -0.17
CA GLU A 89 -4.03 -12.58 -1.20
C GLU A 89 -2.94 -13.47 -0.57
N ARG A 90 -2.07 -12.90 0.28
CA ARG A 90 -1.02 -13.66 0.97
C ARG A 90 -1.58 -14.81 1.79
N ARG A 91 -2.67 -14.58 2.53
CA ARG A 91 -3.36 -15.62 3.31
C ARG A 91 -3.95 -16.72 2.42
N THR A 92 -4.57 -16.35 1.30
CA THR A 92 -5.12 -17.31 0.32
C THR A 92 -4.02 -18.15 -0.32
N VAL A 93 -2.89 -17.54 -0.72
CA VAL A 93 -1.76 -18.29 -1.29
C VAL A 93 -1.09 -19.16 -0.24
N ALA A 94 -0.96 -18.70 1.01
CA ALA A 94 -0.45 -19.52 2.11
C ALA A 94 -1.30 -20.77 2.34
N ALA A 95 -2.63 -20.63 2.36
CA ALA A 95 -3.54 -21.76 2.50
C ALA A 95 -3.40 -22.76 1.34
N GLN A 96 -3.25 -22.28 0.10
CA GLN A 96 -2.98 -23.14 -1.06
C GLN A 96 -1.66 -23.91 -0.90
N TYR A 97 -0.59 -23.26 -0.42
CA TYR A 97 0.68 -23.95 -0.17
C TYR A 97 0.58 -25.03 0.92
N GLU A 98 -0.21 -24.83 1.97
CA GLU A 98 -0.45 -25.89 2.95
C GLU A 98 -1.15 -27.10 2.35
N THR A 99 -2.12 -26.90 1.45
CA THR A 99 -2.78 -28.03 0.77
C THR A 99 -1.81 -28.84 -0.09
N HIS A 100 -0.66 -28.27 -0.44
CA HIS A 100 0.41 -28.91 -1.20
C HIS A 100 1.62 -29.29 -0.34
N GLU A 101 1.47 -29.36 0.99
CA GLU A 101 2.53 -29.72 1.95
C GLU A 101 3.76 -28.78 1.91
N ARG A 102 3.61 -27.57 1.35
CA ARG A 102 4.64 -26.52 1.29
C ARG A 102 4.54 -25.60 2.50
N THR A 103 4.74 -26.18 3.67
CA THR A 103 4.49 -25.52 4.97
C THR A 103 5.42 -24.34 5.24
N GLU A 104 6.69 -24.41 4.83
CA GLU A 104 7.65 -23.31 4.99
C GLU A 104 7.21 -22.06 4.20
N GLN A 105 6.87 -22.22 2.91
CA GLN A 105 6.41 -21.11 2.08
C GLN A 105 5.07 -20.55 2.57
N ALA A 106 4.18 -21.40 3.09
CA ALA A 106 2.96 -20.94 3.73
C ALA A 106 3.23 -20.10 4.98
N ALA A 107 4.19 -20.52 5.82
CA ALA A 107 4.59 -19.76 7.01
C ALA A 107 5.21 -18.41 6.65
N GLU A 108 6.05 -18.34 5.61
CA GLU A 108 6.62 -17.09 5.12
C GLU A 108 5.55 -16.09 4.68
N LEU A 109 4.56 -16.54 3.89
CA LEU A 109 3.45 -15.70 3.43
C LEU A 109 2.56 -15.22 4.57
N ARG A 110 2.38 -16.04 5.61
CA ARG A 110 1.66 -15.62 6.83
C ARG A 110 2.40 -14.54 7.59
N ALA A 111 3.71 -14.70 7.80
CA ALA A 111 4.53 -13.69 8.44
C ALA A 111 4.48 -12.35 7.66
N GLN A 112 4.45 -12.40 6.32
CA GLN A 112 4.23 -11.22 5.50
C GLN A 112 2.85 -10.57 5.73
N ALA A 113 1.78 -11.38 5.78
CA ALA A 113 0.43 -10.88 6.06
C ALA A 113 0.31 -10.26 7.47
N GLU A 114 0.91 -10.87 8.48
CA GLU A 114 0.95 -10.36 9.86
C GLU A 114 1.71 -9.04 9.95
N ALA A 115 2.84 -8.91 9.24
CA ALA A 115 3.62 -7.67 9.19
C ALA A 115 2.81 -6.49 8.61
N LEU A 116 1.97 -6.75 7.60
CA LEU A 116 1.05 -5.75 7.03
C LEU A 116 -0.13 -5.46 7.96
N GLU A 117 -0.73 -6.50 8.56
CA GLU A 117 -1.87 -6.36 9.47
C GLU A 117 -1.51 -5.51 10.71
N ALA A 118 -0.27 -5.58 11.18
CA ALA A 118 0.24 -4.74 12.27
C ALA A 118 0.25 -3.23 11.95
N GLN A 119 0.05 -2.84 10.68
CA GLN A 119 0.04 -1.43 10.26
C GLN A 119 -1.37 -0.84 10.15
N LEU A 120 -2.42 -1.66 10.20
CA LEU A 120 -3.82 -1.23 10.15
C LEU A 120 -4.27 -0.64 11.50
#